data_AF-A0A2T0ALW8-F1
#
_entry.id   AF-A0A2T0ALW8-F1
#
_cell.length_a   1.000
_cell.length_b   1.000
_cell.length_c   1.000
_cell.angle_alpha   90.00
_cell.angle_beta   90.00
_cell.angle_gamma   90.00
#
_symmetry.space_group_name_H-M   'P 1'
#
loop_
_entity.id
_entity.type
_entity.pdbx_description
1 polymer ?
#
loop_
_entity_poly.entity_id
_entity_poly.type
_entity_poly.pdbx_seq_one_letter_code
_entity_poly.pdbx_strand_id
1 'polypeptide(L)'
;MGYLAQLIVQVYPRKATTEHLIQKRRDKVYLDYLQNVRGRSMAFPYSLRPLPGAPVSTPLTWEEVAEKKIAPGDFNIHTIRGRLERYGDLYRDLLERPNDLTPLLELIED
;
A
#
# COMPACT_ATOMS: atom_id res chain seq x y z
N MET A 1 17.01 5.11 6.50
CA MET A 1 15.89 4.37 5.86
C MET A 1 14.71 4.29 6.82
N GLY A 2 13.49 4.59 6.36
CA GLY A 2 12.28 4.49 7.18
C GLY A 2 11.87 5.77 7.94
N TYR A 3 12.47 6.93 7.63
CA TYR A 3 12.13 8.21 8.27
C TYR A 3 10.63 8.52 8.19
N LEU A 4 10.03 8.43 7.00
CA LEU A 4 8.60 8.64 6.82
C LEU A 4 7.75 7.68 7.66
N ALA A 5 8.16 6.41 7.78
CA ALA A 5 7.47 5.46 8.63
C ALA A 5 7.55 5.84 10.12
N GLN A 6 8.70 6.35 10.57
CA GLN A 6 8.87 6.84 11.94
C GLN A 6 8.01 8.09 12.21
N LEU A 7 7.97 9.05 11.28
CA LEU A 7 7.08 10.23 11.38
C LEU A 7 5.61 9.81 11.51
N ILE A 8 5.14 8.87 10.67
CA ILE A 8 3.76 8.37 10.77
C ILE A 8 3.51 7.71 12.13
N VAL A 9 4.48 6.96 12.67
CA VAL A 9 4.37 6.38 14.02
C VAL A 9 4.31 7.46 15.10
N GLN A 10 5.04 8.57 14.96
CA GLN A 10 4.96 9.70 15.90
C GLN A 10 3.60 10.40 15.86
N VAL A 11 3.04 10.59 14.67
CA VAL A 11 1.71 11.21 14.50
C VAL A 11 0.58 10.27 14.94
N TYR A 12 0.72 8.96 14.69
CA TYR A 12 -0.30 7.95 14.98
C TYR A 12 0.23 6.78 15.84
N PRO A 13 0.73 7.03 17.07
CA PRO A 13 1.43 6.02 17.88
C PRO A 13 0.54 4.88 18.36
N ARG A 14 -0.78 5.10 18.38
CA ARG A 14 -1.79 4.08 18.73
C ARG A 14 -2.26 3.25 17.54
N LYS A 15 -1.92 3.62 16.30
CA LYS A 15 -2.40 2.94 15.08
C LYS A 15 -1.28 2.35 14.23
N ALA A 16 -0.08 2.91 14.29
CA ALA A 16 1.05 2.50 13.47
C ALA A 16 2.26 2.02 14.30
N THR A 17 3.10 1.18 13.71
CA THR A 17 4.37 0.74 14.30
C THR A 17 5.39 0.37 13.23
N THR A 18 6.68 0.48 13.55
CA THR A 18 7.80 -0.08 12.79
C THR A 18 8.32 -1.39 13.39
N GLU A 19 7.62 -1.96 14.38
CA GLU A 19 7.98 -3.23 15.01
C GLU A 19 7.72 -4.41 14.06
N HIS A 20 8.80 -5.13 13.75
CA HIS A 20 8.76 -6.24 12.80
C HIS A 20 8.19 -7.52 13.44
N LEU A 21 8.32 -7.73 14.75
CA LEU A 21 7.82 -8.93 15.42
C LEU A 21 6.31 -8.84 15.61
N ILE A 22 5.56 -9.75 14.97
CA ILE A 22 4.08 -9.78 15.02
C ILE A 22 3.57 -9.69 16.47
N GLN A 23 4.15 -10.47 17.38
CA GLN A 23 3.77 -10.52 18.79
C GLN A 23 3.93 -9.16 19.51
N LYS A 24 4.84 -8.29 19.05
CA LYS A 24 5.10 -6.98 19.64
C LYS A 24 4.32 -5.85 18.97
N ARG A 25 3.69 -6.09 17.82
CA ARG A 25 2.86 -5.08 17.11
C ARG A 25 1.56 -4.75 17.86
N ARG A 26 1.07 -5.70 18.67
CA ARG A 26 -0.25 -5.63 19.33
C ARG A 26 -1.35 -5.44 18.27
N ASP A 27 -2.15 -4.39 18.38
CA ASP A 27 -3.28 -4.01 17.52
C ASP A 27 -2.90 -2.96 16.45
N LYS A 28 -1.60 -2.69 16.25
CA LYS A 28 -1.12 -1.64 15.34
C LYS A 28 -0.75 -2.16 13.96
N VAL A 29 -0.92 -1.32 12.96
CA VAL A 29 -0.49 -1.56 11.57
C VAL A 29 1.04 -1.40 11.47
N TYR A 30 1.70 -2.42 10.95
CA TYR A 30 3.14 -2.38 10.68
C TYR A 30 3.42 -1.64 9.37
N LEU A 31 4.28 -0.61 9.45
CA LEU A 31 4.79 0.11 8.29
C LEU A 31 6.09 -0.55 7.83
N ASP A 32 5.98 -1.43 6.84
CA ASP A 32 7.08 -2.25 6.31
C ASP A 32 7.98 -1.47 5.35
N TYR A 33 8.75 -0.52 5.89
CA TYR A 33 9.71 0.27 5.09
C TYR A 33 10.86 -0.57 4.53
N LEU A 34 11.03 -1.81 5.01
CA LEU A 34 12.07 -2.72 4.52
C LEU A 34 11.74 -3.27 3.13
N GLN A 35 10.50 -3.11 2.63
CA GLN A 35 10.19 -3.48 1.24
C GLN A 35 10.93 -2.64 0.20
N ASN A 36 11.47 -1.48 0.58
CA ASN A 36 12.25 -0.63 -0.30
C ASN A 36 13.73 -1.04 -0.42
N VAL A 37 14.18 -2.08 0.30
CA VAL A 37 15.57 -2.55 0.18
C VAL A 37 15.77 -3.44 -1.05
N ARG A 38 17.00 -3.45 -1.57
CA ARG A 38 17.37 -4.25 -2.73
C ARG A 38 17.04 -5.74 -2.54
N GLY A 39 16.43 -6.34 -3.56
CA GLY A 39 16.12 -7.78 -3.58
C GLY A 39 14.77 -8.16 -2.94
N ARG A 40 14.00 -7.19 -2.46
CA ARG A 40 12.61 -7.41 -2.05
C ARG A 40 11.66 -7.42 -3.24
N SER A 41 10.59 -8.19 -3.14
CA SER A 41 9.52 -8.26 -4.13
C SER A 41 8.22 -7.71 -3.54
N MET A 42 7.41 -7.11 -4.41
CA MET A 42 6.06 -6.65 -4.10
C MET A 42 5.11 -7.17 -5.17
N ALA A 43 3.84 -7.38 -4.80
CA ALA A 43 2.81 -7.75 -5.77
C ALA A 43 2.62 -6.61 -6.77
N PHE A 44 2.62 -6.94 -8.06
CA PHE A 44 2.34 -5.95 -9.11
C PHE A 44 0.84 -5.58 -9.11
N PRO A 45 0.46 -4.35 -9.48
CA PRO A 45 -0.95 -3.99 -9.70
C PRO A 45 -1.63 -4.99 -10.63
N TYR A 46 -2.88 -5.33 -10.31
CA TYR A 46 -3.70 -6.31 -11.02
C TYR A 46 -3.17 -7.76 -11.03
N SER A 47 -2.09 -8.06 -10.31
CA SER A 47 -1.61 -9.43 -10.17
C SER A 47 -2.53 -10.25 -9.24
N LEU A 48 -2.73 -11.52 -9.61
CA LEU A 48 -3.43 -12.50 -8.79
C LEU A 48 -2.56 -12.91 -7.59
N ARG A 49 -3.22 -13.22 -6.47
CA ARG A 49 -2.57 -13.75 -5.26
C ARG A 49 -2.91 -15.24 -5.09
N PRO A 50 -1.95 -16.09 -4.70
CA PRO A 50 -2.17 -17.52 -4.50
C PRO A 50 -2.87 -17.77 -3.16
N LEU A 51 -4.11 -17.27 -3.04
CA LEU A 51 -4.99 -17.41 -1.88
C LEU A 51 -6.35 -17.94 -2.34
N PRO A 52 -7.17 -18.54 -1.45
CA PRO A 52 -8.53 -18.96 -1.81
C PRO A 52 -9.32 -17.84 -2.48
N GLY A 53 -9.97 -18.17 -3.60
CA GLY A 53 -10.71 -17.20 -4.42
C GLY A 53 -9.84 -16.38 -5.39
N ALA A 54 -8.51 -16.53 -5.36
CA ALA A 54 -7.57 -15.80 -6.23
C ALA A 54 -7.81 -14.28 -6.25
N PRO A 55 -7.67 -13.58 -5.10
CA PRO A 55 -7.85 -12.14 -5.01
C PRO A 55 -6.79 -11.40 -5.84
N VAL A 56 -7.13 -10.18 -6.25
CA VAL A 56 -6.30 -9.33 -7.12
C VAL A 56 -5.74 -8.15 -6.34
N SER A 57 -4.48 -7.78 -6.59
CA SER A 57 -3.87 -6.56 -6.06
C SER A 57 -4.42 -5.33 -6.79
N THR A 58 -5.63 -4.91 -6.45
CA THR A 58 -6.42 -3.93 -7.22
C THR A 58 -6.19 -2.49 -6.78
N PRO A 59 -5.75 -1.58 -7.69
CA PRO A 59 -5.75 -0.14 -7.46
C PRO A 59 -7.15 0.42 -7.17
N LEU A 60 -7.22 1.36 -6.22
CA LEU A 60 -8.44 2.00 -5.73
C LEU A 60 -8.31 3.52 -5.79
N THR A 61 -9.43 4.23 -5.88
CA THR A 61 -9.44 5.68 -5.66
C THR A 61 -9.35 6.00 -4.17
N TRP A 62 -9.00 7.25 -3.83
CA TRP A 62 -8.93 7.68 -2.44
C TRP A 62 -10.31 7.72 -1.77
N GLU A 63 -11.37 8.02 -2.52
CA GLU A 63 -12.76 8.02 -2.06
C GLU A 63 -13.20 6.61 -1.65
N GLU A 64 -12.89 5.62 -2.47
CA GLU A 64 -13.15 4.20 -2.18
C GLU A 64 -12.48 3.75 -0.87
N VAL A 65 -11.24 4.18 -0.63
CA VAL A 65 -10.51 3.90 0.61
C VAL A 65 -11.14 4.63 1.81
N ALA A 66 -11.56 5.88 1.62
CA ALA A 66 -12.17 6.69 2.68
C ALA A 66 -13.51 6.15 3.17
N GLU A 67 -14.28 5.48 2.30
CA GLU A 67 -15.56 4.85 2.65
C GLU A 67 -15.43 3.65 3.59
N LYS A 68 -14.26 2.98 3.63
CA LYS A 68 -13.97 1.82 4.50
C LYS A 68 -14.96 0.65 4.35
N LYS A 69 -15.47 0.42 3.14
CA LYS A 69 -16.42 -0.66 2.81
C LYS A 69 -15.84 -1.77 1.95
N ILE A 70 -14.52 -1.79 1.79
CA ILE A 70 -13.82 -2.70 0.88
C ILE A 70 -13.12 -3.79 1.69
N ALA A 71 -13.25 -5.03 1.24
CA ALA A 71 -12.50 -6.18 1.70
C ALA A 71 -11.56 -6.70 0.60
N PRO A 72 -10.38 -7.26 0.94
CA PRO A 72 -9.45 -7.80 -0.06
C PRO A 72 -10.02 -8.87 -0.99
N GLY A 73 -11.09 -9.57 -0.59
CA GLY A 73 -11.74 -10.60 -1.41
C GLY A 73 -12.74 -10.08 -2.44
N ASP A 74 -13.14 -8.81 -2.35
CA ASP A 74 -14.13 -8.20 -3.24
C ASP A 74 -13.62 -8.14 -4.69
N PHE A 75 -12.30 -8.02 -4.84
CA PHE A 75 -11.61 -8.04 -6.12
C PHE A 75 -10.84 -9.34 -6.29
N ASN A 76 -11.27 -10.14 -7.24
CA ASN A 76 -10.71 -11.45 -7.50
C ASN A 76 -10.80 -11.82 -8.98
N ILE A 77 -10.31 -13.01 -9.34
CA ILE A 77 -10.29 -13.49 -10.72
C ILE A 77 -11.67 -13.42 -11.43
N HIS A 78 -12.77 -13.50 -10.69
CA HIS A 78 -14.12 -13.45 -11.24
C HIS A 78 -14.69 -12.03 -11.31
N THR A 79 -14.32 -11.13 -10.39
CA THR A 79 -14.92 -9.79 -10.26
C THR A 79 -14.08 -8.68 -10.89
N ILE A 80 -12.78 -8.90 -11.12
CA ILE A 80 -11.85 -7.85 -11.57
C ILE A 80 -12.22 -7.24 -12.93
N ARG A 81 -12.86 -8.02 -13.81
CA ARG A 81 -13.30 -7.54 -15.12
C ARG A 81 -14.33 -6.41 -14.98
N GLY A 82 -15.35 -6.58 -14.15
CA GLY A 82 -16.37 -5.56 -13.93
C GLY A 82 -15.80 -4.29 -13.29
N ARG A 83 -14.74 -4.42 -12.47
CA ARG A 83 -13.98 -3.29 -11.93
C ARG A 83 -13.30 -2.48 -13.05
N LEU A 84 -12.56 -3.17 -13.92
CA LEU A 84 -11.86 -2.53 -15.06
C LEU A 84 -12.84 -1.89 -16.05
N GLU A 85 -13.99 -2.51 -16.30
CA GLU A 85 -15.02 -1.94 -17.18
C GLU A 85 -15.64 -0.66 -16.59
N ARG A 86 -15.75 -0.56 -15.26
CA ARG A 86 -16.35 0.60 -14.60
C ARG A 86 -15.39 1.77 -14.41
N TYR A 87 -14.13 1.50 -14.06
CA TYR A 87 -13.15 2.53 -13.68
C TYR A 87 -11.98 2.67 -14.65
N GLY A 88 -11.86 1.77 -15.63
CA GLY A 88 -10.65 1.67 -16.45
C GLY A 88 -9.45 1.22 -15.64
N ASP A 89 -8.26 1.59 -16.13
CA ASP A 89 -7.01 1.37 -15.42
C ASP A 89 -6.61 2.62 -14.65
N LEU A 90 -6.80 2.60 -13.32
CA LEU A 90 -6.43 3.70 -12.43
C LEU A 90 -4.92 3.88 -12.26
N TYR A 91 -4.12 2.92 -12.69
CA TYR A 91 -2.66 2.92 -12.53
C TYR A 91 -1.93 3.25 -13.84
N ARG A 92 -2.67 3.50 -14.93
CA ARG A 92 -2.16 3.76 -16.28
C ARG A 92 -1.05 4.82 -16.29
N ASP A 93 -1.30 5.95 -15.64
CA ASP A 93 -0.47 7.14 -15.77
C ASP A 93 0.62 7.22 -14.68
N LEU A 94 0.81 6.17 -13.86
CA LEU A 94 1.72 6.20 -12.70
C LEU A 94 3.12 6.68 -13.08
N LEU A 95 3.65 6.16 -14.18
CA LEU A 95 5.03 6.44 -14.61
C LEU A 95 5.14 7.71 -15.47
N GLU A 96 4.02 8.34 -15.84
CA GLU A 96 4.02 9.56 -16.63
C GLU A 96 4.34 10.80 -15.79
N ARG A 97 4.24 10.68 -14.46
CA ARG A 97 4.46 11.78 -13.51
C ARG A 97 5.56 11.42 -12.51
N PRO A 98 6.84 11.73 -12.80
CA PRO A 98 7.89 11.57 -11.82
C PRO A 98 7.64 12.49 -10.62
N ASN A 99 7.96 12.00 -9.41
CA ASN A 99 7.87 12.77 -8.18
C ASN A 99 9.28 13.13 -7.71
N ASP A 100 9.46 14.36 -7.24
CA ASP A 100 10.71 14.80 -6.64
C ASP A 100 10.77 14.41 -5.16
N LEU A 101 11.86 13.74 -4.76
CA LEU A 101 12.11 13.34 -3.38
C LEU A 101 12.89 14.39 -2.59
N THR A 102 13.44 15.42 -3.24
CA THR A 102 14.25 16.47 -2.60
C THR A 102 13.58 17.07 -1.36
N PRO A 103 12.29 17.46 -1.39
CA PRO A 103 11.64 18.02 -0.20
C PRO A 103 11.58 17.05 0.99
N LEU A 104 11.52 15.74 0.73
CA LEU A 104 11.54 14.73 1.79
C LEU A 104 12.95 14.52 2.34
N LEU A 105 13.98 14.65 1.50
CA LEU A 105 15.38 14.49 1.91
C LEU A 105 15.84 15.66 2.79
N GLU A 106 15.46 16.89 2.43
CA GLU A 106 15.75 18.08 3.24
C GLU A 106 15.20 17.95 4.67
N LEU A 107 14.00 17.38 4.84
CA LEU A 107 13.41 17.10 6.16
C LEU A 107 14.17 16.05 7.00
N ILE A 108 15.04 15.25 6.39
CA ILE A 108 15.83 14.20 7.07
C ILE A 108 17.18 14.75 7.54
N GLU A 109 17.70 15.76 6.86
CA GLU A 109 19.03 16.34 7.12
C GLU A 109 19.02 17.39 8.24
N ASP A 110 17.85 17.94 8.57
CA ASP A 110 17.58 18.80 9.75
C ASP A 110 17.33 17.97 11.04
#